data_AF-X1VZU9-F1
#
_entry.id   AF-X1VZU9-F1
#
_cell.length_a   1.000
_cell.length_b   1.000
_cell.length_c   1.000
_cell.angle_alpha   90.00
_cell.angle_beta   90.00
_cell.angle_gamma   90.00
#
_symmetry.space_group_name_H-M   'P 1'
#
loop_
_entity.id
_entity.type
_entity.pdbx_description
1 polymer ?
#
loop_
_entity_poly.entity_id
_entity_poly.type
_entity_poly.pdbx_seq_one_letter_code
_entity_poly.pdbx_strand_id
1 'polypeptide(L)' 'MKELGADAVINVRFMTTSVMGSAAELLAYGTAVKLGKPAN' A
#
# COMPACT_ATOMS: atom_id res chain seq x y z
N MET A 1 9.74 -0.75 0.08
CA MET A 1 9.90 -2.20 -0.25
C MET A 1 11.34 -2.67 -0.07
N LYS A 2 12.33 -1.94 -0.59
CA LYS A 2 13.76 -2.33 -0.51
C LYS A 2 14.30 -2.51 0.92
N GLU A 3 13.82 -1.72 1.89
CA GLU A 3 14.21 -1.83 3.30
C GLU A 3 13.60 -3.04 4.04
N LEU A 4 12.50 -3.60 3.53
CA LEU A 4 11.80 -4.74 4.15
C LEU A 4 12.01 -6.06 3.38
N GLY A 5 12.76 -6.04 2.28
CA GLY A 5 13.01 -7.23 1.43
C GLY A 5 11.77 -7.77 0.69
N ALA A 6 10.69 -6.98 0.63
CA ALA A 6 9.44 -7.31 -0.06
C ALA A 6 9.50 -6.99 -1.56
N ASP A 7 8.77 -7.74 -2.38
CA ASP A 7 8.65 -7.56 -3.83
C ASP A 7 7.22 -7.24 -4.30
N ALA A 8 6.25 -7.29 -3.38
CA ALA A 8 4.87 -6.89 -3.64
C ALA A 8 4.23 -6.23 -2.42
N VAL A 9 3.13 -5.51 -2.66
CA VAL A 9 2.22 -5.01 -1.62
C VAL A 9 0.82 -5.49 -1.95
N ILE A 10 0.16 -6.12 -0.98
CA ILE A 10 -1.20 -6.66 -1.14
C ILE A 10 -2.17 -5.95 -0.19
N ASN A 11 -3.46 -6.06 -0.49
CA ASN A 11 -4.53 -5.42 0.28
C ASN A 11 -4.29 -3.91 0.43
N VAL A 12 -3.97 -3.25 -0.68
CA VAL A 12 -3.77 -1.80 -0.70
C VAL A 12 -5.12 -1.11 -0.55
N ARG A 13 -5.22 -0.23 0.44
CA ARG A 13 -6.38 0.64 0.64
C ARG A 13 -5.97 2.10 0.50
N PHE A 14 -6.80 2.84 -0.22
CA PHE A 14 -6.73 4.28 -0.33
C PHE A 14 -7.84 4.88 0.54
N MET A 15 -7.47 5.90 1.31
CA MET A 15 -8.37 6.69 2.13
C MET A 15 -8.12 8.16 1.82
N THR A 16 -9.19 8.93 1.72
CA THR A 16 -9.13 10.38 1.54
C THR A 16 -9.82 11.07 2.71
N THR A 17 -9.26 12.17 3.17
CA THR A 17 -9.85 13.02 4.21
C THR A 17 -9.76 14.46 3.77
N SER A 18 -10.89 15.19 3.73
CA SER A 18 -10.87 16.63 3.48
C SER A 18 -10.21 17.35 4.65
N VAL A 19 -9.22 18.20 4.38
CA VAL A 19 -8.52 18.99 5.42
C VAL A 19 -8.93 20.45 5.43
N MET A 20 -9.15 21.06 4.25
CA MET A 20 -9.62 22.44 4.10
C MET A 20 -10.45 22.56 2.81
N GLY A 21 -11.12 23.70 2.60
CA GLY A 21 -11.81 23.95 1.34
C GLY A 21 -10.87 23.76 0.15
N SER A 22 -11.17 22.80 -0.71
CA SER A 22 -10.36 22.38 -1.88
C SER A 22 -9.03 21.66 -1.56
N ALA A 23 -8.78 21.21 -0.33
CA ALA A 23 -7.61 20.42 0.03
C ALA A 23 -8.01 19.12 0.75
N ALA A 24 -7.36 18.01 0.38
CA ALA A 24 -7.58 16.70 0.99
C ALA A 24 -6.25 15.95 1.18
N GLU A 25 -6.16 15.15 2.25
CA GLU A 25 -5.10 14.18 2.47
C GLU A 25 -5.44 12.86 1.79
N LEU A 26 -4.42 12.22 1.21
CA LEU A 26 -4.51 10.87 0.65
C LEU A 26 -3.58 9.93 1.40
N LEU A 27 -4.16 8.98 2.11
CA LEU A 27 -3.44 7.91 2.79
C LEU A 27 -3.57 6.62 2.00
N ALA A 28 -2.43 6.01 1.65
CA ALA A 28 -2.36 4.69 1.05
C ALA A 28 -1.59 3.75 1.97
N TYR A 29 -2.16 2.58 2.28
CA TYR A 29 -1.50 1.56 3.10
C TYR A 29 -1.85 0.16 2.64
N GLY A 30 -1.02 -0.81 2.99
CA GLY A 30 -1.20 -2.22 2.65
C GLY A 30 -0.12 -3.08 3.30
N THR A 31 -0.10 -4.37 2.98
CA THR A 31 0.85 -5.32 3.56
C THR A 31 1.97 -5.61 2.58
N ALA A 32 3.22 -5.34 2.98
CA ALA A 32 4.39 -5.73 2.22
C ALA A 32 4.61 -7.25 2.32
N VAL A 33 4.74 -7.93 1.18
CA VAL A 33 4.92 -9.39 1.10
C VAL A 33 6.03 -9.76 0.12
N LYS A 34 6.50 -11.00 0.24
CA LYS A 34 7.39 -11.63 -0.73
C LYS A 34 6.65 -12.75 -1.43
N LEU A 35 6.55 -12.69 -2.75
CA LEU A 35 5.82 -13.69 -3.53
C LEU A 35 6.64 -14.99 -3.58
N GLY A 36 5.99 -16.10 -3.21
CA GLY A 36 6.54 -17.44 -3.42
C GLY A 36 6.46 -17.85 -4.88
N LYS A 37 7.21 -18.89 -5.27
CA LYS A 37 7.00 -19.53 -6.57
C LYS A 37 5.61 -20.20 -6.56
N PRO A 38 4.83 -20.07 -7.65
CA PRO A 38 3.60 -20.82 -7.77
C PRO A 38 3.92 -22.32 -7.65
N ALA A 39 3.17 -23.02 -6.81
CA ALA A 39 3.23 -24.46 -6.73
C ALA A 39 2.59 -25.03 -8.01
N ASN A 40 3.35 -25.80 -8.77
CA ASN A 40 2.86 -26.55 -9.91
C ASN A 40 2.23 -27.85 -9.42
#